data_AF-A0A8T3Y7E3-F1
#
_entry.id   AF-A0A8T3Y7E3-F1
#
_cell.length_a   1.000
_cell.length_b   1.000
_cell.length_c   1.000
_cell.angle_alpha   90.00
_cell.angle_beta   90.00
_cell.angle_gamma   90.00
#
_symmetry.space_group_name_H-M   'P 1'
#
loop_
_entity.id
_entity.type
_entity.pdbx_description
1 polymer ?
#
loop_
_entity_poly.entity_id
_entity_poly.type
_entity_poly.pdbx_seq_one_letter_code
_entity_poly.pdbx_strand_id
1 'polypeptide(L)'
;MDTVTLVQFNMNQAYGLENFLWPKWPRMLGEITDELNKLPRPRVVGLDEIARRERKSGFNLIEKIQQEAGFAYGTYASNYRVPGYFDVGNALFSDYPLTDINIGTLKGGFVWGRLHNALFGPRTYILAKVTHPHGSFYTIVAHLGVKDAPHKVASARLLSRISSRITGPVVLLVDANAIPIYSVKRKDFADGDITNDDYTRCRTMQFLRLGYPQDLCPVGCYDPAQAEDPDYWTFRGTRRIDYILGNNLPRPLDYTVVQQILSDHAMTICTLPLPQQSAERKDITDLVRPPNETIPYHIVNAVTTLSALPAGVPAAAQAAYASAKQKLSGPAKKISARFKAFL
;
A
#
# COMPACT_ATOMS: atom_id res chain seq x y z
N MET A 1 -15.23 26.30 2.15
CA MET A 1 -15.36 25.00 1.48
C MET A 1 -14.40 24.08 2.18
N ASP A 2 -14.87 23.04 2.83
CA ASP A 2 -13.98 22.13 3.55
C ASP A 2 -13.17 21.31 2.55
N THR A 3 -11.91 21.05 2.89
CA THR A 3 -10.97 20.33 2.03
C THR A 3 -10.40 19.12 2.76
N VAL A 4 -9.77 18.22 2.01
CA VAL A 4 -8.96 17.13 2.55
C VAL A 4 -7.69 17.00 1.74
N THR A 5 -6.58 16.79 2.45
CA THR A 5 -5.27 16.50 1.87
C THR A 5 -5.07 15.00 1.81
N LEU A 6 -4.91 14.46 0.61
CA LEU A 6 -4.57 13.07 0.35
C LEU A 6 -3.06 12.95 0.14
N VAL A 7 -2.46 11.91 0.71
CA VAL A 7 -1.01 11.65 0.56
C VAL A 7 -0.79 10.19 0.21
N GLN A 8 0.08 9.94 -0.75
CA GLN A 8 0.59 8.61 -1.08
C GLN A 8 2.11 8.64 -1.05
N PHE A 9 2.72 7.69 -0.34
CA PHE A 9 4.19 7.61 -0.25
C PHE A 9 4.68 6.19 -0.01
N ASN A 10 5.56 5.71 -0.89
CA ASN A 10 6.32 4.48 -0.65
C ASN A 10 7.59 4.82 0.17
N MET A 11 7.71 4.19 1.34
CA MET A 11 8.82 4.42 2.27
C MET A 11 10.09 3.62 1.92
N ASN A 12 9.97 2.65 1.01
CA ASN A 12 10.99 1.69 0.61
C ASN A 12 11.79 1.10 1.79
N GLN A 13 11.10 0.72 2.86
CA GLN A 13 11.80 0.05 3.95
C GLN A 13 12.04 -1.42 3.62
N ALA A 14 11.27 -2.01 2.69
CA ALA A 14 11.31 -3.42 2.29
C ALA A 14 12.65 -3.87 1.68
N TYR A 15 13.16 -3.11 0.70
CA TYR A 15 14.37 -3.48 -0.06
C TYR A 15 15.66 -3.05 0.64
N GLY A 16 15.55 -2.26 1.70
CA GLY A 16 16.65 -1.93 2.58
C GLY A 16 16.99 -3.05 3.56
N LEU A 17 17.16 -4.31 3.15
CA LEU A 17 17.71 -5.34 4.06
C LEU A 17 19.14 -5.00 4.53
N GLU A 18 19.90 -4.23 3.74
CA GLU A 18 21.15 -3.56 4.17
C GLU A 18 20.89 -2.33 5.07
N ASN A 19 19.67 -1.79 5.08
CA ASN A 19 19.22 -0.61 5.84
C ASN A 19 18.36 -0.96 7.08
N PHE A 20 17.95 -2.21 7.27
CA PHE A 20 17.17 -2.64 8.44
C PHE A 20 18.04 -2.69 9.71
N LEU A 21 19.37 -2.68 9.53
CA LEU A 21 20.37 -2.50 10.57
C LEU A 21 20.79 -1.01 10.72
N TRP A 22 20.19 -0.03 10.02
CA TRP A 22 20.72 1.34 9.92
C TRP A 22 20.24 2.35 10.99
N PRO A 23 21.14 3.29 11.40
CA PRO A 23 20.87 4.44 12.26
C PRO A 23 20.07 5.59 11.61
N LYS A 24 19.56 5.43 10.37
CA LYS A 24 18.88 6.51 9.63
C LYS A 24 17.36 6.59 9.83
N TRP A 25 16.72 5.55 10.39
CA TRP A 25 15.26 5.58 10.57
C TRP A 25 14.76 6.74 11.43
N PRO A 26 15.45 7.22 12.49
CA PRO A 26 14.97 8.38 13.24
C PRO A 26 14.94 9.64 12.37
N ARG A 27 15.92 9.77 11.47
CA ARG A 27 15.98 10.87 10.51
C ARG A 27 14.86 10.76 9.47
N MET A 28 14.64 9.58 8.88
CA MET A 28 13.55 9.36 7.93
C MET A 28 12.18 9.59 8.59
N LEU A 29 11.98 9.12 9.82
CA LEU A 29 10.77 9.40 10.60
C LEU A 29 10.59 10.91 10.77
N GLY A 30 11.62 11.64 11.21
CA GLY A 30 11.59 13.09 11.36
C GLY A 30 11.27 13.82 10.06
N GLU A 31 11.93 13.48 8.95
CA GLU A 31 11.65 14.07 7.64
C GLU A 31 10.19 13.82 7.21
N ILE A 32 9.67 12.60 7.37
CA ILE A 32 8.28 12.28 7.02
C ILE A 32 7.30 13.02 7.92
N THR A 33 7.50 13.02 9.24
CA THR A 33 6.57 13.68 10.17
C THR A 33 6.62 15.20 10.01
N ASP A 34 7.79 15.78 9.74
CA ASP A 34 7.94 17.20 9.42
C ASP A 34 7.19 17.56 8.13
N GLU A 35 7.36 16.79 7.05
CA GLU A 35 6.61 17.03 5.80
C GLU A 35 5.10 16.89 6.03
N LEU A 36 4.65 15.83 6.71
CA LEU A 36 3.23 15.62 6.99
C LEU A 36 2.64 16.73 7.88
N ASN A 37 3.42 17.31 8.80
CA ASN A 37 2.98 18.37 9.69
C ASN A 37 2.89 19.74 9.02
N LYS A 38 3.56 19.95 7.87
CA LYS A 38 3.40 21.16 7.04
C LYS A 38 2.09 21.16 6.23
N LEU A 39 1.48 20.00 6.02
CA LEU A 39 0.32 19.85 5.14
C LEU A 39 -0.96 20.41 5.76
N PRO A 40 -1.88 20.98 4.95
CA PRO A 40 -3.20 21.37 5.42
C PRO A 40 -3.95 20.18 6.02
N ARG A 41 -4.59 20.39 7.17
CA ARG A 41 -5.53 19.44 7.78
C ARG A 41 -6.95 19.71 7.27
N PRO A 42 -7.82 18.68 7.20
CA PRO A 42 -7.62 17.27 7.54
C PRO A 42 -6.83 16.49 6.48
N ARG A 43 -6.13 15.43 6.90
CA ARG A 43 -5.29 14.58 6.03
C ARG A 43 -5.75 13.12 6.03
N VAL A 44 -5.54 12.44 4.90
CA VAL A 44 -5.62 10.98 4.74
C VAL A 44 -4.36 10.51 4.03
N VAL A 45 -3.60 9.62 4.67
CA VAL A 45 -2.24 9.25 4.25
C VAL A 45 -2.13 7.75 4.04
N GLY A 46 -1.79 7.34 2.82
CA GLY A 46 -1.39 5.99 2.46
C GLY A 46 0.12 5.87 2.44
N LEU A 47 0.67 4.92 3.18
CA LEU A 47 2.09 4.60 3.17
C LEU A 47 2.31 3.16 2.70
N ASP A 48 3.22 2.97 1.75
CA ASP A 48 3.64 1.66 1.27
C ASP A 48 5.03 1.28 1.79
N GLU A 49 5.28 -0.03 1.86
CA GLU A 49 6.53 -0.63 2.32
C GLU A 49 6.99 -0.16 3.71
N ILE A 50 6.03 0.11 4.60
CA ILE A 50 6.32 0.45 5.99
C ILE A 50 6.59 -0.82 6.80
N ALA A 51 7.69 -0.81 7.53
CA ALA A 51 8.09 -1.89 8.40
C ALA A 51 7.54 -1.72 9.82
N ARG A 52 7.08 -2.81 10.40
CA ARG A 52 6.76 -2.93 11.82
C ARG A 52 7.64 -4.04 12.42
N ARG A 53 8.25 -3.78 13.56
CA ARG A 53 9.15 -4.74 14.21
C ARG A 53 8.35 -5.66 15.12
N GLU A 54 8.71 -6.94 15.19
CA GLU A 54 8.04 -7.86 16.11
C GLU A 54 8.31 -7.46 17.59
N ARG A 55 7.23 -7.29 18.36
CA ARG A 55 7.03 -6.92 19.79
C ARG A 55 8.19 -6.89 20.80
N LYS A 56 9.30 -7.60 20.61
CA LYS A 56 10.40 -7.70 21.59
C LYS A 56 11.26 -6.43 21.74
N SER A 57 11.26 -5.53 20.76
CA SER A 57 12.10 -4.32 20.79
C SER A 57 11.35 -3.02 21.10
N GLY A 58 10.03 -3.07 21.37
CA GLY A 58 9.22 -1.88 21.67
C GLY A 58 9.13 -0.84 20.54
N PHE A 59 9.57 -1.17 19.32
CA PHE A 59 9.64 -0.23 18.21
C PHE A 59 8.54 -0.53 17.18
N ASN A 60 7.58 0.39 17.05
CA ASN A 60 6.53 0.33 16.04
C ASN A 60 6.50 1.66 15.27
N LEU A 61 7.05 1.67 14.05
CA LEU A 61 7.14 2.89 13.24
C LEU A 61 5.77 3.46 12.88
N ILE A 62 4.77 2.59 12.71
CA ILE A 62 3.38 3.00 12.42
C ILE A 62 2.83 3.82 13.59
N GLU A 63 2.99 3.32 14.82
CA GLU A 63 2.57 4.03 16.04
C GLU A 63 3.33 5.35 16.20
N LYS A 64 4.64 5.36 15.89
CA LYS A 64 5.44 6.59 15.96
C LYS A 64 5.01 7.64 14.95
N ILE A 65 4.80 7.27 13.69
CA ILE A 65 4.28 8.19 12.67
C ILE A 65 2.90 8.70 13.10
N GLN A 66 2.02 7.81 13.57
CA GLN A 66 0.69 8.19 14.03
C GLN A 66 0.76 9.21 15.18
N GLN A 67 1.64 9.00 16.16
CA GLN A 67 1.83 9.89 17.30
C GLN A 67 2.48 11.22 16.90
N GLU A 68 3.60 11.19 16.19
CA GLU A 68 4.41 12.37 15.88
C GLU A 68 3.77 13.27 14.80
N ALA A 69 3.03 12.68 13.84
CA ALA A 69 2.22 13.45 12.88
C ALA A 69 0.82 13.78 13.42
N GLY A 70 0.46 13.30 14.62
CA GLY A 70 -0.79 13.62 15.31
C GLY A 70 -2.06 13.17 14.58
N PHE A 71 -2.08 11.92 14.10
CA PHE A 71 -3.24 11.28 13.50
C PHE A 71 -4.12 10.60 14.55
N ALA A 72 -5.42 10.85 14.49
CA ALA A 72 -6.39 10.22 15.40
C ALA A 72 -6.66 8.75 15.03
N TYR A 73 -6.58 8.40 13.75
CA TYR A 73 -6.94 7.07 13.25
C TYR A 73 -5.83 6.49 12.38
N GLY A 74 -5.62 5.18 12.52
CA GLY A 74 -4.60 4.44 11.79
C GLY A 74 -4.96 2.97 11.65
N THR A 75 -4.58 2.36 10.53
CA THR A 75 -4.66 0.92 10.31
C THR A 75 -3.48 0.45 9.46
N TYR A 76 -3.18 -0.85 9.53
CA TYR A 76 -2.03 -1.46 8.87
C TYR A 76 -2.38 -2.86 8.34
N ALA A 77 -1.88 -3.17 7.15
CA ALA A 77 -1.97 -4.48 6.53
C ALA A 77 -0.58 -4.97 6.16
N SER A 78 -0.17 -6.12 6.72
CA SER A 78 1.10 -6.77 6.39
C SER A 78 1.01 -7.42 5.01
N ASN A 79 1.96 -7.08 4.12
CA ASN A 79 2.20 -7.78 2.86
C ASN A 79 2.95 -9.08 3.14
N TYR A 80 4.05 -8.99 3.90
CA TYR A 80 4.83 -10.16 4.26
C TYR A 80 5.51 -9.99 5.61
N ARG A 81 5.96 -11.12 6.15
CA ARG A 81 6.58 -11.22 7.46
C ARG A 81 7.89 -11.97 7.36
N VAL A 82 8.94 -11.37 7.90
CA VAL A 82 10.22 -12.02 8.18
C VAL A 82 10.19 -12.48 9.64
N PRO A 83 9.94 -13.78 9.92
CA PRO A 83 9.65 -14.25 11.27
C PRO A 83 10.77 -13.92 12.26
N GLY A 84 10.42 -13.29 13.39
CA GLY A 84 11.36 -12.90 14.44
C GLY A 84 12.10 -11.58 14.19
N TYR A 85 11.84 -10.91 13.06
CA TYR A 85 12.46 -9.63 12.71
C TYR A 85 11.41 -8.54 12.54
N PHE A 86 10.70 -8.54 11.41
CA PHE A 86 9.76 -7.48 11.05
C PHE A 86 8.68 -7.97 10.09
N ASP A 87 7.56 -7.25 10.03
CA ASP A 87 6.57 -7.31 8.97
C ASP A 87 6.58 -6.03 8.14
N VAL A 88 6.44 -6.17 6.82
CA VAL A 88 6.36 -5.05 5.89
C VAL A 88 4.98 -5.04 5.28
N GLY A 89 4.40 -3.85 5.13
CA GLY A 89 3.02 -3.71 4.73
C GLY A 89 2.68 -2.33 4.21
N ASN A 90 1.38 -2.06 4.18
CA ASN A 90 0.83 -0.75 3.88
C ASN A 90 0.18 -0.21 5.15
N ALA A 91 0.17 1.10 5.33
CA ALA A 91 -0.54 1.79 6.40
C ALA A 91 -1.49 2.84 5.82
N LEU A 92 -2.61 3.06 6.52
CA LEU A 92 -3.54 4.13 6.25
C LEU A 92 -3.75 4.94 7.53
N PHE A 93 -3.46 6.23 7.49
CA PHE A 93 -3.72 7.17 8.56
C PHE A 93 -4.75 8.21 8.14
N SER A 94 -5.49 8.74 9.11
CA SER A 94 -6.52 9.74 8.86
C SER A 94 -6.74 10.63 10.08
N ASP A 95 -6.93 11.92 9.84
CA ASP A 95 -7.45 12.85 10.85
C ASP A 95 -8.95 12.61 11.13
N TYR A 96 -9.66 11.97 10.19
CA TYR A 96 -11.06 11.57 10.32
C TYR A 96 -11.25 10.08 10.70
N PRO A 97 -12.38 9.71 11.34
CA PRO A 97 -12.71 8.32 11.63
C PRO A 97 -12.58 7.38 10.44
N LEU A 98 -11.88 6.27 10.66
CA LEU A 98 -11.83 5.13 9.74
C LEU A 98 -12.85 4.07 10.19
N THR A 99 -13.80 3.75 9.32
CA THR A 99 -14.86 2.76 9.55
C THR A 99 -14.93 1.77 8.39
N ASP A 100 -15.71 0.69 8.53
CA ASP A 100 -15.89 -0.35 7.50
C ASP A 100 -14.56 -0.86 6.90
N ILE A 101 -13.58 -1.10 7.77
CA ILE A 101 -12.22 -1.46 7.38
C ILE A 101 -12.22 -2.90 6.86
N ASN A 102 -11.72 -3.08 5.63
CA ASN A 102 -11.48 -4.38 5.02
C ASN A 102 -10.03 -4.47 4.56
N ILE A 103 -9.34 -5.51 5.02
CA ILE A 103 -8.00 -5.87 4.55
C ILE A 103 -8.14 -7.08 3.66
N GLY A 104 -7.62 -6.99 2.44
CA GLY A 104 -7.65 -8.09 1.49
C GLY A 104 -6.30 -8.35 0.85
N THR A 105 -6.22 -9.48 0.16
CA THR A 105 -5.00 -9.96 -0.46
C THR A 105 -5.05 -9.72 -1.97
N LEU A 106 -4.01 -9.12 -2.49
CA LEU A 106 -3.75 -8.98 -3.92
C LEU A 106 -3.00 -10.22 -4.43
N LYS A 107 -3.10 -10.49 -5.73
CA LYS A 107 -2.37 -11.63 -6.31
C LYS A 107 -0.87 -11.31 -6.24
N GLY A 108 -0.12 -12.09 -5.46
CA GLY A 108 1.35 -12.02 -5.37
C GLY A 108 2.02 -12.57 -6.61
N GLY A 109 3.15 -11.99 -6.99
CA GLY A 109 3.90 -12.40 -8.18
C GLY A 109 4.73 -13.64 -7.96
N PHE A 110 4.46 -14.70 -8.71
CA PHE A 110 5.21 -15.97 -8.70
C PHE A 110 6.63 -15.89 -9.30
N VAL A 111 7.16 -14.70 -9.55
CA VAL A 111 8.18 -14.46 -10.58
C VAL A 111 9.59 -14.93 -10.18
N TRP A 112 9.83 -15.15 -8.90
CA TRP A 112 11.16 -15.50 -8.39
C TRP A 112 11.21 -16.89 -7.72
N GLY A 113 10.32 -17.78 -8.16
CA GLY A 113 10.21 -19.14 -7.64
C GLY A 113 9.57 -19.22 -6.25
N ARG A 114 9.42 -20.45 -5.74
CA ARG A 114 8.75 -20.73 -4.46
C ARG A 114 9.39 -20.01 -3.27
N LEU A 115 10.71 -19.75 -3.32
CA LEU A 115 11.46 -19.14 -2.22
C LEU A 115 11.15 -17.64 -2.05
N HIS A 116 11.17 -16.86 -3.12
CA HIS A 116 10.82 -15.44 -3.04
C HIS A 116 9.34 -15.23 -2.67
N ASN A 117 8.44 -16.10 -3.13
CA ASN A 117 7.04 -16.07 -2.69
C ASN A 117 6.91 -16.39 -1.19
N ALA A 118 7.71 -17.34 -0.69
CA ALA A 118 7.77 -17.66 0.72
C ALA A 118 8.37 -16.51 1.56
N LEU A 119 9.22 -15.65 0.96
CA LEU A 119 9.91 -14.56 1.64
C LEU A 119 9.17 -13.21 1.58
N PHE A 120 8.56 -12.87 0.43
CA PHE A 120 7.95 -11.55 0.18
C PHE A 120 6.42 -11.58 0.08
N GLY A 121 5.80 -12.77 0.26
CA GLY A 121 4.36 -12.94 0.46
C GLY A 121 3.47 -12.41 -0.67
N PRO A 122 2.14 -12.54 -0.52
CA PRO A 122 1.21 -11.82 -1.37
C PRO A 122 1.15 -10.33 -0.97
N ARG A 123 0.89 -9.44 -1.93
CA ARG A 123 0.61 -8.03 -1.61
C ARG A 123 -0.78 -7.91 -0.96
N THR A 124 -1.02 -6.86 -0.21
CA THR A 124 -2.32 -6.58 0.42
C THR A 124 -2.87 -5.22 -0.01
N TYR A 125 -4.15 -5.01 0.24
CA TYR A 125 -4.78 -3.70 0.20
C TYR A 125 -5.50 -3.43 1.52
N ILE A 126 -5.57 -2.17 1.91
CA ILE A 126 -6.45 -1.65 2.94
C ILE A 126 -7.58 -0.92 2.23
N LEU A 127 -8.83 -1.21 2.56
CA LEU A 127 -9.98 -0.40 2.21
C LEU A 127 -10.63 0.09 3.50
N ALA A 128 -10.91 1.38 3.60
CA ALA A 128 -11.63 1.95 4.72
C ALA A 128 -12.55 3.09 4.27
N LYS A 129 -13.68 3.26 4.96
CA LYS A 129 -14.54 4.44 4.83
C LYS A 129 -14.01 5.54 5.74
N VAL A 130 -13.68 6.69 5.15
CA VAL A 130 -13.32 7.92 5.84
C VAL A 130 -14.60 8.72 6.05
N THR A 131 -14.99 8.93 7.30
CA THR A 131 -16.26 9.59 7.65
C THR A 131 -16.01 10.99 8.20
N HIS A 132 -16.66 12.00 7.62
CA HIS A 132 -16.60 13.40 8.08
C HIS A 132 -18.02 13.97 8.25
N PRO A 133 -18.21 15.14 8.89
CA PRO A 133 -19.56 15.66 9.21
C PRO A 133 -20.49 15.88 8.01
N HIS A 134 -19.94 16.05 6.81
CA HIS A 134 -20.67 16.41 5.60
C HIS A 134 -20.77 15.26 4.58
N GLY A 135 -20.22 14.09 4.88
CA GLY A 135 -20.15 13.01 3.91
C GLY A 135 -19.14 11.93 4.27
N SER A 136 -18.85 11.08 3.30
CA SER A 136 -17.85 10.03 3.45
C SER A 136 -17.35 9.57 2.09
N PHE A 137 -16.12 9.08 2.07
CA PHE A 137 -15.54 8.46 0.89
C PHE A 137 -14.77 7.21 1.31
N TYR A 138 -14.64 6.26 0.39
CA TYR A 138 -13.76 5.12 0.63
C TYR A 138 -12.35 5.45 0.16
N THR A 139 -11.35 5.05 0.94
CA THR A 139 -9.94 5.10 0.56
C THR A 139 -9.39 3.68 0.49
N ILE A 140 -8.61 3.42 -0.55
CA ILE A 140 -7.84 2.19 -0.71
C ILE A 140 -6.36 2.51 -0.70
N VAL A 141 -5.57 1.79 0.11
CA VAL A 141 -4.10 1.82 0.06
C VAL A 141 -3.60 0.48 -0.45
N ALA A 142 -2.78 0.49 -1.48
CA ALA A 142 -2.26 -0.74 -2.09
C ALA A 142 -0.86 -0.54 -2.69
N HIS A 143 -0.07 -1.60 -2.69
CA HIS A 143 1.21 -1.65 -3.39
C HIS A 143 1.20 -2.83 -4.38
N LEU A 144 1.27 -2.54 -5.68
CA LEU A 144 1.28 -3.57 -6.73
C LEU A 144 2.68 -4.15 -6.98
N GLY A 145 2.75 -5.35 -7.57
CA GLY A 145 4.03 -6.01 -7.83
C GLY A 145 4.95 -5.25 -8.81
N VAL A 146 6.24 -5.16 -8.46
CA VAL A 146 7.28 -4.44 -9.22
C VAL A 146 7.46 -4.98 -10.65
N LYS A 147 7.59 -6.30 -10.80
CA LYS A 147 7.91 -6.96 -12.09
C LYS A 147 6.70 -7.43 -12.88
N ASP A 148 6.95 -7.72 -14.15
CA ASP A 148 5.95 -8.09 -15.14
C ASP A 148 5.46 -9.47 -14.91
N ALA A 149 4.34 -9.54 -14.21
CA ALA A 149 3.57 -10.74 -14.31
C ALA A 149 2.07 -10.45 -14.29
N PRO A 150 1.29 -11.39 -14.86
CA PRO A 150 -0.16 -11.33 -14.91
C PRO A 150 -0.84 -10.97 -13.58
N HIS A 151 -0.18 -11.24 -12.44
CA HIS A 151 -0.65 -10.89 -11.10
C HIS A 151 -0.81 -9.37 -10.87
N LYS A 152 0.05 -8.52 -11.47
CA LYS A 152 -0.04 -7.05 -11.36
C LYS A 152 -1.33 -6.54 -11.99
N VAL A 153 -1.59 -6.99 -13.22
CA VAL A 153 -2.82 -6.73 -13.98
C VAL A 153 -4.04 -7.31 -13.26
N ALA A 154 -3.94 -8.52 -12.71
CA ALA A 154 -5.02 -9.14 -11.93
C ALA A 154 -5.34 -8.34 -10.66
N SER A 155 -4.31 -7.80 -9.98
CA SER A 155 -4.47 -6.95 -8.81
C SER A 155 -5.13 -5.62 -9.16
N ALA A 156 -4.70 -4.95 -10.24
CA ALA A 156 -5.36 -3.76 -10.75
C ALA A 156 -6.82 -4.01 -11.14
N ARG A 157 -7.12 -5.16 -11.77
CA ARG A 157 -8.49 -5.57 -12.11
C ARG A 157 -9.34 -5.82 -10.87
N LEU A 158 -8.77 -6.41 -9.81
CA LEU A 158 -9.45 -6.60 -8.54
C LEU A 158 -9.79 -5.25 -7.88
N LEU A 159 -8.82 -4.34 -7.79
CA LEU A 159 -9.02 -3.00 -7.26
C LEU A 159 -10.12 -2.23 -8.03
N SER A 160 -10.09 -2.31 -9.36
CA SER A 160 -11.13 -1.74 -10.22
C SER A 160 -12.53 -2.32 -9.93
N ARG A 161 -12.62 -3.64 -9.75
CA ARG A 161 -13.88 -4.31 -9.36
C ARG A 161 -14.35 -3.87 -7.98
N ILE A 162 -13.44 -3.70 -7.01
CA ILE A 162 -13.79 -3.20 -5.68
C ILE A 162 -14.41 -1.80 -5.80
N SER A 163 -13.78 -0.87 -6.55
CA SER A 163 -14.34 0.46 -6.81
C SER A 163 -15.75 0.39 -7.41
N SER A 164 -15.98 -0.49 -8.39
CA SER A 164 -17.30 -0.65 -9.02
C SER A 164 -18.42 -1.13 -8.08
N ARG A 165 -18.07 -1.65 -6.89
CA ARG A 165 -19.01 -2.07 -5.85
C ARG A 165 -19.30 -0.98 -4.81
N ILE A 166 -18.68 0.19 -4.94
CA ILE A 166 -18.92 1.33 -4.08
C ILE A 166 -19.73 2.35 -4.86
N THR A 167 -20.83 2.81 -4.26
CA THR A 167 -21.63 3.91 -4.75
C THR A 167 -21.11 5.18 -4.08
N GLY A 168 -20.76 6.21 -4.85
CA GLY A 168 -20.21 7.46 -4.33
C GLY A 168 -18.68 7.57 -4.44
N PRO A 169 -18.05 8.48 -3.68
CA PRO A 169 -16.65 8.82 -3.86
C PRO A 169 -15.66 7.74 -3.37
N VAL A 170 -14.65 7.45 -4.18
CA VAL A 170 -13.58 6.48 -3.86
C VAL A 170 -12.21 7.00 -4.27
N VAL A 171 -11.23 6.89 -3.38
CA VAL A 171 -9.82 7.22 -3.58
C VAL A 171 -8.99 5.94 -3.57
N LEU A 172 -8.00 5.85 -4.46
CA LEU A 172 -6.94 4.84 -4.44
C LEU A 172 -5.59 5.54 -4.30
N LEU A 173 -4.88 5.25 -3.21
CA LEU A 173 -3.51 5.64 -2.90
C LEU A 173 -2.62 4.43 -3.20
N VAL A 174 -1.76 4.53 -4.21
CA VAL A 174 -1.11 3.33 -4.76
C VAL A 174 0.30 3.58 -5.30
N ASP A 175 1.28 2.79 -4.88
CA ASP A 175 2.44 2.47 -5.71
C ASP A 175 2.01 1.39 -6.71
N ALA A 176 1.74 1.82 -7.94
CA ALA A 176 1.22 0.95 -8.97
C ALA A 176 2.31 0.13 -9.66
N ASN A 177 3.60 0.48 -9.46
CA ASN A 177 4.72 -0.07 -10.23
C ASN A 177 4.43 -0.12 -11.74
N ALA A 178 3.76 0.93 -12.24
CA ALA A 178 3.28 1.06 -13.61
C ALA A 178 3.36 2.51 -14.07
N ILE A 179 3.81 2.71 -15.30
CA ILE A 179 3.92 4.04 -15.92
C ILE A 179 2.58 4.49 -16.51
N PRO A 180 2.35 5.80 -16.71
CA PRO A 180 1.13 6.32 -17.32
C PRO A 180 0.84 5.72 -18.71
N ILE A 181 -0.44 5.60 -19.10
CA ILE A 181 -0.83 4.94 -20.37
C ILE A 181 -0.19 5.63 -21.61
N TYR A 182 0.06 6.93 -21.56
CA TYR A 182 0.55 7.71 -22.68
C TYR A 182 2.07 7.74 -22.83
N SER A 183 2.84 7.32 -21.82
CA SER A 183 4.30 7.28 -21.91
C SER A 183 4.82 6.21 -22.89
N VAL A 184 3.97 5.27 -23.32
CA VAL A 184 4.31 4.25 -24.33
C VAL A 184 4.20 4.77 -25.77
N LYS A 185 3.64 5.97 -26.00
CA LYS A 185 3.51 6.55 -27.35
C LYS A 185 4.73 7.35 -27.83
N ARG A 186 5.82 7.43 -27.06
CA ARG A 186 7.01 8.22 -27.44
C ARG A 186 8.10 7.38 -28.14
N LYS A 187 8.25 7.69 -29.43
CA LYS A 187 9.39 7.72 -30.38
C LYS A 187 10.73 6.98 -30.15
N ASP A 188 11.02 6.38 -29.00
CA ASP A 188 12.22 5.56 -28.80
C ASP A 188 11.93 4.06 -28.91
N PHE A 189 10.65 3.69 -28.93
CA PHE A 189 10.20 2.38 -29.36
C PHE A 189 10.04 2.41 -30.89
N ALA A 190 11.16 2.34 -31.62
CA ALA A 190 11.14 1.95 -33.03
C ALA A 190 10.26 0.69 -33.16
N ASP A 191 9.47 0.58 -34.24
CA ASP A 191 8.38 -0.36 -34.54
C ASP A 191 8.67 -1.89 -34.38
N GLY A 192 9.29 -2.31 -33.28
CA GLY A 192 9.85 -3.64 -33.06
C GLY A 192 9.96 -4.11 -31.61
N ASP A 193 10.06 -3.23 -30.60
CA ASP A 193 10.35 -3.66 -29.21
C ASP A 193 9.39 -3.08 -28.15
N ILE A 194 8.07 -3.13 -28.36
CA ILE A 194 7.16 -3.10 -27.20
C ILE A 194 7.41 -4.40 -26.43
N THR A 195 8.17 -4.29 -25.35
CA THR A 195 8.45 -5.45 -24.51
C THR A 195 7.15 -5.89 -23.81
N ASN A 196 7.08 -7.16 -23.40
CA ASN A 196 5.97 -7.65 -22.57
C ASN A 196 5.80 -6.85 -21.26
N ASP A 197 6.87 -6.16 -20.82
CA ASP A 197 6.89 -5.27 -19.66
C ASP A 197 6.02 -4.03 -19.88
N ASP A 198 6.23 -3.32 -21.00
CA ASP A 198 5.48 -2.10 -21.33
C ASP A 198 3.98 -2.38 -21.50
N TYR A 199 3.63 -3.51 -22.12
CA TYR A 199 2.24 -3.94 -22.24
C TYR A 199 1.62 -4.22 -20.87
N THR A 200 2.34 -4.88 -19.96
CA THR A 200 1.84 -5.20 -18.61
C THR A 200 1.62 -3.95 -17.78
N ARG A 201 2.53 -2.97 -17.85
CA ARG A 201 2.40 -1.67 -17.18
C ARG A 201 1.20 -0.88 -17.72
N CYS A 202 1.06 -0.79 -19.04
CA CYS A 202 -0.10 -0.15 -19.68
C CYS A 202 -1.42 -0.81 -19.28
N ARG A 203 -1.49 -2.16 -19.35
CA ARG A 203 -2.70 -2.90 -18.95
C ARG A 203 -3.04 -2.71 -17.49
N THR A 204 -2.04 -2.65 -16.62
CA THR A 204 -2.23 -2.35 -15.18
C THR A 204 -2.91 -1.01 -15.02
N MET A 205 -2.36 0.05 -15.62
CA MET A 205 -2.99 1.37 -15.55
C MET A 205 -4.36 1.40 -16.22
N GLN A 206 -4.57 0.75 -17.36
CA GLN A 206 -5.90 0.66 -18.00
C GLN A 206 -6.97 0.12 -17.03
N PHE A 207 -6.68 -0.97 -16.30
CA PHE A 207 -7.64 -1.49 -15.33
C PHE A 207 -7.85 -0.56 -14.14
N LEU A 208 -6.79 0.03 -13.59
CA LEU A 208 -6.95 1.04 -12.54
C LEU A 208 -7.84 2.19 -13.02
N ARG A 209 -7.63 2.70 -14.23
CA ARG A 209 -8.42 3.80 -14.81
C ARG A 209 -9.89 3.45 -15.06
N LEU A 210 -10.23 2.18 -15.29
CA LEU A 210 -11.64 1.75 -15.36
C LEU A 210 -12.36 1.88 -14.01
N GLY A 211 -11.65 1.65 -12.89
CA GLY A 211 -12.22 1.81 -11.56
C GLY A 211 -12.05 3.21 -10.96
N TYR A 212 -11.02 3.93 -11.42
CA TYR A 212 -10.59 5.23 -10.90
C TYR A 212 -10.26 6.15 -12.07
N PRO A 213 -11.29 6.67 -12.76
CA PRO A 213 -11.11 7.45 -13.99
C PRO A 213 -10.52 8.85 -13.75
N GLN A 214 -10.38 9.31 -12.52
CA GLN A 214 -9.77 10.60 -12.18
C GLN A 214 -8.35 10.38 -11.68
N ASP A 215 -7.36 11.04 -12.29
CA ASP A 215 -6.01 11.11 -11.72
C ASP A 215 -5.98 12.43 -10.96
N LEU A 216 -5.87 12.38 -9.64
CA LEU A 216 -6.04 13.55 -8.76
C LEU A 216 -4.75 14.34 -8.58
N CYS A 217 -3.63 13.77 -9.02
CA CYS A 217 -2.38 14.51 -9.23
C CYS A 217 -2.05 14.45 -10.73
N PRO A 218 -2.88 15.01 -11.63
CA PRO A 218 -2.72 14.85 -13.06
C PRO A 218 -1.59 15.76 -13.55
N VAL A 219 -0.36 15.39 -13.26
CA VAL A 219 0.80 16.04 -13.87
C VAL A 219 1.33 15.18 -14.98
N GLY A 220 1.40 15.77 -16.17
CA GLY A 220 1.92 15.13 -17.38
C GLY A 220 1.19 13.91 -17.91
N CYS A 221 0.02 13.56 -17.37
CA CYS A 221 -0.77 12.44 -17.92
C CYS A 221 -1.46 12.78 -19.24
N TYR A 222 -1.55 14.07 -19.63
CA TYR A 222 -2.24 14.48 -20.86
C TYR A 222 -1.37 15.32 -21.81
N ASP A 223 -0.19 15.74 -21.36
CA ASP A 223 0.81 16.40 -22.18
C ASP A 223 2.11 15.58 -22.14
N PRO A 224 2.52 14.98 -23.27
CA PRO A 224 3.80 14.31 -23.37
C PRO A 224 4.94 15.18 -22.82
N ALA A 225 4.98 16.49 -23.08
CA ALA A 225 6.08 17.37 -22.64
C ALA A 225 6.31 17.34 -21.12
N GLN A 226 5.24 17.19 -20.34
CA GLN A 226 5.29 17.10 -18.88
C GLN A 226 5.57 15.69 -18.34
N ALA A 227 5.41 14.63 -19.16
CA ALA A 227 5.81 13.27 -18.76
C ALA A 227 7.34 13.10 -18.62
N GLU A 228 8.11 14.05 -19.18
CA GLU A 228 9.57 14.15 -19.09
C GLU A 228 10.05 15.08 -17.98
N ASP A 229 9.15 15.78 -17.28
CA ASP A 229 9.54 16.73 -16.25
C ASP A 229 9.93 15.99 -14.95
N PRO A 230 11.20 16.10 -14.50
CA PRO A 230 11.71 15.43 -13.31
C PRO A 230 10.97 15.78 -12.03
N ASP A 231 10.33 16.94 -11.96
CA ASP A 231 9.59 17.38 -10.78
C ASP A 231 8.38 16.48 -10.48
N TYR A 232 7.94 15.67 -11.45
CA TYR A 232 6.79 14.76 -11.33
C TYR A 232 7.15 13.28 -11.23
N TRP A 233 8.44 12.95 -11.21
CA TRP A 233 8.90 11.58 -11.12
C TRP A 233 8.86 11.08 -9.68
N THR A 234 8.03 10.09 -9.42
CA THR A 234 7.86 9.58 -8.06
C THR A 234 8.84 8.47 -7.70
N PHE A 235 9.68 8.00 -8.63
CA PHE A 235 10.70 6.99 -8.36
C PHE A 235 12.05 7.41 -8.91
N ARG A 236 13.03 7.59 -8.01
CA ARG A 236 14.45 7.89 -8.27
C ARG A 236 14.68 9.05 -9.23
N GLY A 237 13.73 9.96 -9.36
CA GLY A 237 13.77 10.97 -10.42
C GLY A 237 13.97 10.30 -11.79
N THR A 238 13.17 9.29 -12.13
CA THR A 238 13.22 8.65 -13.47
C THR A 238 11.86 8.32 -14.05
N ARG A 239 10.83 8.14 -13.21
CA ARG A 239 9.49 7.76 -13.65
C ARG A 239 8.45 8.05 -12.59
N ARG A 240 7.20 8.19 -13.02
CA ARG A 240 6.01 8.27 -12.17
C ARG A 240 5.35 6.89 -12.05
N ILE A 241 5.30 6.36 -10.84
CA ILE A 241 4.67 5.06 -10.51
C ILE A 241 3.77 5.10 -9.27
N ASP A 242 3.77 6.22 -8.53
CA ASP A 242 2.93 6.48 -7.38
C ASP A 242 1.76 7.39 -7.79
N TYR A 243 0.55 7.03 -7.38
CA TYR A 243 -0.67 7.70 -7.82
C TYR A 243 -1.67 7.91 -6.69
N ILE A 244 -2.40 9.02 -6.82
CA ILE A 244 -3.67 9.26 -6.13
C ILE A 244 -4.76 9.26 -7.21
N LEU A 245 -5.52 8.17 -7.29
CA LEU A 245 -6.59 7.99 -8.28
C LEU A 245 -7.96 8.10 -7.62
N GLY A 246 -8.96 8.54 -8.40
CA GLY A 246 -10.27 8.89 -7.90
C GLY A 246 -11.43 8.39 -8.76
N ASN A 247 -12.58 8.16 -8.12
CA ASN A 247 -13.87 7.92 -8.76
C ASN A 247 -14.94 8.73 -8.03
N ASN A 248 -15.83 9.42 -8.78
CA ASN A 248 -16.87 10.30 -8.24
C ASN A 248 -16.35 11.36 -7.25
N LEU A 249 -15.15 11.91 -7.49
CA LEU A 249 -14.57 12.96 -6.65
C LEU A 249 -14.63 14.32 -7.36
N PRO A 250 -14.64 15.43 -6.59
CA PRO A 250 -14.43 16.76 -7.14
C PRO A 250 -13.02 16.88 -7.73
N ARG A 251 -12.81 17.92 -8.55
CA ARG A 251 -11.48 18.24 -9.06
C ARG A 251 -10.56 18.65 -7.89
N PRO A 252 -9.27 18.25 -7.94
CA PRO A 252 -8.29 18.72 -6.96
C PRO A 252 -8.15 20.24 -7.04
N LEU A 253 -7.93 20.88 -5.89
CA LEU A 253 -7.59 22.30 -5.77
C LEU A 253 -6.10 22.53 -6.00
N ASP A 254 -5.29 21.61 -5.50
CA ASP A 254 -3.83 21.70 -5.54
C ASP A 254 -3.22 20.29 -5.48
N TYR A 255 -2.00 20.14 -6.00
CA TYR A 255 -1.19 18.93 -5.86
C TYR A 255 0.29 19.28 -5.84
N THR A 256 1.10 18.44 -5.20
CA THR A 256 2.56 18.58 -5.21
C THR A 256 3.25 17.23 -5.07
N VAL A 257 4.52 17.17 -5.49
CA VAL A 257 5.40 16.02 -5.34
C VAL A 257 6.64 16.46 -4.57
N VAL A 258 6.93 15.79 -3.45
CA VAL A 258 8.06 16.12 -2.58
C VAL A 258 9.16 15.08 -2.75
N GLN A 259 10.25 15.50 -3.41
CA GLN A 259 11.42 14.65 -3.72
C GLN A 259 12.42 14.52 -2.56
N GLN A 260 12.41 15.47 -1.61
CA GLN A 260 13.48 15.63 -0.60
C GLN A 260 13.25 14.82 0.67
N ILE A 261 12.80 13.57 0.54
CA ILE A 261 12.62 12.65 1.66
C ILE A 261 13.60 11.49 1.46
N LEU A 262 14.17 10.96 2.55
CA LEU A 262 15.00 9.76 2.53
C LEU A 262 14.21 8.49 2.11
N SER A 263 13.74 8.45 0.88
CA SER A 263 13.19 7.31 0.16
C SER A 263 13.70 7.38 -1.28
N ASP A 264 13.65 6.27 -2.01
CA ASP A 264 13.82 6.31 -3.46
C ASP A 264 12.51 6.59 -4.20
N HIS A 265 11.43 6.83 -3.46
CA HIS A 265 10.20 7.41 -3.96
C HIS A 265 9.99 8.84 -3.46
N ALA A 266 9.21 9.61 -4.22
CA ALA A 266 8.73 10.93 -3.82
C ALA A 266 7.34 10.83 -3.18
N MET A 267 7.03 11.73 -2.26
CA MET A 267 5.69 11.82 -1.66
C MET A 267 4.75 12.57 -2.60
N THR A 268 3.62 11.94 -2.94
CA THR A 268 2.59 12.53 -3.78
C THR A 268 1.48 13.09 -2.90
N ILE A 269 1.12 14.36 -3.09
CA ILE A 269 0.13 15.09 -2.27
C ILE A 269 -0.94 15.72 -3.17
N CYS A 270 -2.19 15.63 -2.76
CA CYS A 270 -3.33 16.25 -3.43
C CYS A 270 -4.28 16.86 -2.40
N THR A 271 -4.67 18.12 -2.58
CA THR A 271 -5.75 18.74 -1.79
C THR A 271 -7.01 18.81 -2.65
N LEU A 272 -8.12 18.27 -2.15
CA LEU A 272 -9.40 18.32 -2.85
C LEU A 272 -10.54 18.78 -1.94
N PRO A 273 -11.64 19.32 -2.49
CA PRO A 273 -12.80 19.65 -1.69
C PRO A 273 -13.46 18.40 -1.10
N LEU A 274 -13.90 18.47 0.16
CA LEU A 274 -14.56 17.33 0.79
C LEU A 274 -15.84 16.94 0.02
N PRO A 275 -15.99 15.65 -0.35
CA PRO A 275 -17.20 15.18 -0.98
C PRO A 275 -18.41 15.40 -0.07
N GLN A 276 -19.45 16.05 -0.58
CA GLN A 276 -20.69 16.30 0.17
C GLN A 276 -21.65 15.11 0.14
N GLN A 277 -21.29 14.04 -0.57
CA GLN A 277 -22.07 12.81 -0.69
C GLN A 277 -21.43 11.73 0.18
N SER A 278 -22.27 10.89 0.78
CA SER A 278 -21.79 9.70 1.50
C SER A 278 -21.58 8.55 0.54
N ALA A 279 -20.40 7.93 0.61
CA ALA A 279 -20.13 6.69 -0.09
C ALA A 279 -20.74 5.49 0.64
N GLU A 280 -21.41 4.63 -0.12
CA GLU A 280 -22.03 3.41 0.39
C GLU A 280 -21.51 2.19 -0.37
N ARG A 281 -21.25 1.12 0.37
CA ARG A 281 -20.68 -0.09 -0.17
C ARG A 281 -21.75 -1.14 -0.37
N LYS A 282 -21.82 -1.72 -1.57
CA LYS A 282 -22.60 -2.93 -1.82
C LYS A 282 -21.84 -4.15 -1.31
N ASP A 283 -22.56 -5.20 -0.91
CA ASP A 283 -21.96 -6.38 -0.31
C ASP A 283 -20.74 -6.89 -1.11
N ILE A 284 -19.67 -6.94 -0.34
CA ILE A 284 -18.35 -7.51 -0.51
C ILE A 284 -18.04 -8.97 -0.68
N THR A 285 -18.86 -9.76 -0.02
CA THR A 285 -18.40 -11.00 0.62
C THR A 285 -17.99 -12.03 -0.42
N ASP A 286 -18.56 -11.92 -1.62
CA ASP A 286 -18.25 -12.74 -2.79
C ASP A 286 -16.87 -12.45 -3.42
N LEU A 287 -16.27 -11.28 -3.18
CA LEU A 287 -14.93 -10.94 -3.69
C LEU A 287 -13.79 -11.49 -2.80
N VAL A 288 -14.11 -11.90 -1.57
CA VAL A 288 -13.17 -12.48 -0.60
C VAL A 288 -13.03 -13.99 -0.77
N ARG A 289 -13.92 -14.64 -1.53
CA ARG A 289 -13.77 -16.06 -1.88
C ARG A 289 -12.96 -16.19 -3.17
N PRO A 290 -11.67 -16.60 -3.12
CA PRO A 290 -11.04 -17.10 -4.33
C PRO A 290 -11.84 -18.32 -4.82
N PRO A 291 -12.12 -18.45 -6.13
CA PRO A 291 -12.68 -19.67 -6.66
C PRO A 291 -11.65 -20.79 -6.46
N ASN A 292 -11.91 -21.69 -5.50
CA ASN A 292 -11.29 -23.02 -5.33
C ASN A 292 -9.77 -23.16 -5.51
N GLU A 293 -8.96 -22.20 -5.06
CA GLU A 293 -7.54 -22.43 -4.79
C GLU A 293 -7.34 -22.43 -3.28
N THR A 294 -7.18 -23.60 -2.67
CA THR A 294 -6.72 -23.78 -1.29
C THR A 294 -5.32 -23.16 -1.14
N ILE A 295 -5.27 -21.87 -0.83
CA ILE A 295 -4.09 -21.19 -0.32
C ILE A 295 -4.14 -21.37 1.21
N PRO A 296 -3.13 -21.97 1.86
CA PRO A 296 -3.14 -22.17 3.29
C PRO A 296 -3.24 -20.82 4.00
N TYR A 297 -4.31 -20.67 4.79
CA TYR A 297 -4.60 -19.51 5.63
C TYR A 297 -3.36 -19.10 6.44
N HIS A 298 -2.74 -17.98 6.09
CA HIS A 298 -1.96 -17.21 7.06
C HIS A 298 -2.88 -16.15 7.66
N ILE A 299 -3.08 -16.29 8.96
CA ILE A 299 -3.94 -15.49 9.83
C ILE A 299 -3.77 -13.99 9.52
N VAL A 300 -4.83 -13.37 8.98
CA VAL A 300 -5.02 -11.93 8.98
C VAL A 300 -5.24 -11.52 10.43
N ASN A 301 -4.17 -11.10 11.09
CA ASN A 301 -4.23 -10.52 12.41
C ASN A 301 -4.71 -9.07 12.27
N ALA A 302 -6.02 -8.87 12.11
CA ALA A 302 -6.67 -7.64 12.54
C ALA A 302 -6.59 -7.62 14.08
N VAL A 303 -5.47 -7.14 14.61
CA VAL A 303 -5.34 -6.92 16.06
C VAL A 303 -5.89 -5.54 16.34
N THR A 304 -7.18 -5.47 16.62
CA THR A 304 -7.65 -4.62 17.71
C THR A 304 -6.95 -5.08 18.99
N THR A 305 -6.44 -4.13 19.76
CA THR A 305 -5.74 -4.31 21.02
C THR A 305 -6.48 -5.30 21.94
N LEU A 306 -6.01 -6.55 22.00
CA LEU A 306 -6.38 -7.52 23.03
C LEU A 306 -5.09 -8.08 23.63
N SER A 307 -4.68 -7.48 24.73
CA SER A 307 -3.69 -8.01 25.66
C SER A 307 -4.30 -9.20 26.42
N ALA A 308 -3.60 -10.34 26.34
CA ALA A 308 -3.90 -11.65 26.94
C ALA A 308 -5.03 -12.47 26.28
N LEU A 309 -4.74 -13.77 26.03
CA LEU A 309 -5.78 -14.76 25.78
C LEU A 309 -6.64 -14.84 27.05
N PRO A 310 -7.98 -14.73 26.97
CA PRO A 310 -8.84 -14.89 28.13
C PRO A 310 -8.62 -16.27 28.76
N ALA A 311 -8.68 -16.34 30.10
CA ALA A 311 -8.84 -17.61 30.77
C ALA A 311 -10.09 -18.31 30.23
N GLY A 312 -9.97 -19.58 29.79
CA GLY A 312 -11.08 -20.34 29.22
C GLY A 312 -10.87 -20.90 27.81
N VAL A 313 -9.69 -20.70 27.19
CA VAL A 313 -9.38 -21.34 25.90
C VAL A 313 -9.28 -22.87 26.07
N PRO A 314 -10.07 -23.67 25.33
CA PRO A 314 -10.07 -25.12 25.47
C PRO A 314 -8.68 -25.73 25.26
N ALA A 315 -8.34 -26.75 26.06
CA ALA A 315 -7.03 -27.41 26.04
C ALA A 315 -6.60 -27.88 24.62
N ALA A 316 -7.57 -28.23 23.77
CA ALA A 316 -7.32 -28.58 22.37
C ALA A 316 -6.75 -27.42 21.53
N ALA A 317 -7.19 -26.19 21.77
CA ALA A 317 -6.66 -25.00 21.09
C ALA A 317 -5.27 -24.62 21.62
N GLN A 318 -5.01 -24.84 22.91
CA GLN A 318 -3.67 -24.68 23.49
C GLN A 318 -2.69 -25.72 22.93
N ALA A 319 -3.12 -26.98 22.79
CA ALA A 319 -2.32 -28.05 22.20
C ALA A 319 -2.05 -27.82 20.71
N ALA A 320 -3.04 -27.33 19.95
CA ALA A 320 -2.87 -26.96 18.55
C ALA A 320 -1.87 -25.81 18.38
N TYR A 321 -1.94 -24.80 19.26
CA TYR A 321 -0.97 -23.69 19.28
C TYR A 321 0.44 -24.14 19.64
N ALA A 322 0.59 -25.03 20.64
CA ALA A 322 1.88 -25.59 21.03
C ALA A 322 2.49 -26.47 19.92
N SER A 323 1.68 -27.30 19.26
CA SER A 323 2.10 -28.14 18.12
C SER A 323 2.54 -27.29 16.91
N ALA A 324 1.79 -26.23 16.60
CA ALA A 324 2.16 -25.29 15.54
C ALA A 324 3.48 -24.57 15.85
N LYS A 325 3.69 -24.13 17.09
CA LYS A 325 4.94 -23.51 17.56
C LYS A 325 6.13 -24.45 17.45
N GLN A 326 5.94 -25.75 17.75
CA GLN A 326 6.99 -26.75 17.67
C GLN A 326 7.35 -27.10 16.21
N LYS A 327 6.36 -27.23 15.32
CA LYS A 327 6.58 -27.49 13.87
C LYS A 327 7.30 -26.33 13.16
N LEU A 328 7.08 -25.09 13.60
CA LEU A 328 7.74 -23.90 13.04
C LEU A 328 9.18 -23.69 13.52
N SER A 329 9.61 -24.37 14.61
CA SER A 329 10.93 -24.17 15.22
C SER A 329 12.10 -24.81 14.45
N GLY A 330 11.84 -25.91 13.72
CA GLY A 330 12.86 -26.62 12.93
C GLY A 330 13.27 -25.88 11.64
N PRO A 331 12.32 -25.45 10.79
CA PRO A 331 12.61 -24.67 9.58
C PRO A 331 13.23 -23.30 9.89
N ALA A 332 12.78 -22.63 10.95
CA ALA A 332 13.32 -21.33 11.37
C ALA A 332 14.82 -21.40 11.79
N LYS A 333 15.24 -22.49 12.45
CA LYS A 333 16.66 -22.73 12.79
C LYS A 333 17.54 -22.94 11.56
N LYS A 334 17.05 -23.65 10.53
CA LYS A 334 17.79 -23.86 9.27
C LYS A 334 17.92 -22.58 8.44
N ILE A 335 16.89 -21.73 8.44
CA ILE A 335 16.93 -20.42 7.76
C ILE A 335 17.92 -19.49 8.48
N SER A 336 17.88 -19.44 9.82
CA SER A 336 18.83 -18.64 10.61
C SER A 336 20.30 -19.08 10.41
N ALA A 337 20.57 -20.38 10.31
CA ALA A 337 21.92 -20.91 10.07
C ALA A 337 22.44 -20.58 8.66
N ARG A 338 21.58 -20.63 7.63
CA ARG A 338 21.96 -20.22 6.26
C ARG A 338 22.13 -18.71 6.13
N PHE A 339 21.34 -17.93 6.86
CA PHE A 339 21.47 -16.47 6.90
C PHE A 339 22.77 -16.02 7.60
N LYS A 340 23.20 -16.74 8.65
CA LYS A 340 24.50 -16.52 9.31
C LYS A 340 25.72 -16.97 8.51
N ALA A 341 25.55 -17.81 7.51
CA ALA A 341 26.62 -18.25 6.62
C ALA A 341 26.72 -17.39 5.34
N PHE A 342 25.73 -16.51 5.12
CA PHE A 342 25.67 -15.57 4.01
C PHE A 342 26.15 -14.17 4.40
N LEU A 343 26.08 -13.83 5.69
CA LEU A 343 26.85 -12.76 6.32
C LEU A 343 28.25 -13.28 6.68
#